data_AF-H6MW28-F1
#
_entry.id   AF-H6MW28-F1
#
_cell.length_a   1.000
_cell.length_b   1.000
_cell.length_c   1.000
_cell.angle_alpha   90.00
_cell.angle_beta   90.00
_cell.angle_gamma   90.00
#
_symmetry.space_group_name_H-M   'P 1'
#
loop_
_entity.id
_entity.type
_entity.pdbx_description
1 polymer ?
#
loop_
_entity_poly.entity_id
_entity_poly.type
_entity_poly.pdbx_seq_one_letter_code
_entity_poly.pdbx_strand_id
1 'polypeptide(L)'
;MSTTLTFTDPDADAAAITAMPRDEITETGPDLLRESRKYEARTVLAAAALAERVYRERLAGQSEVEVWGSVIEHADKLARAEVSLQFKVSRSKAGNWIALADLLEKFPLIVPPI
;
A
#
# COMPACT_ATOMS: atom_id res chain seq x y z
N MET A 1 4.63 32.86 -5.50
CA MET A 1 3.92 32.22 -4.37
C MET A 1 3.88 30.74 -4.69
N SER A 2 4.29 29.86 -3.78
CA SER A 2 4.28 28.42 -4.03
C SER A 2 2.86 27.90 -3.86
N THR A 3 2.33 27.28 -4.92
CA THR A 3 0.95 26.79 -4.94
C THR A 3 0.88 25.47 -4.17
N THR A 4 0.19 25.45 -3.03
CA THR A 4 0.10 24.25 -2.16
C THR A 4 -1.03 23.33 -2.64
N LEU A 5 -0.70 22.10 -3.03
CA LEU A 5 -1.70 21.06 -3.31
C LEU A 5 -2.22 20.45 -2.00
N THR A 6 -3.53 20.28 -1.92
CA THR A 6 -4.22 19.89 -0.67
C THR A 6 -4.51 18.41 -0.57
N PHE A 7 -4.59 17.71 -1.71
CA PHE A 7 -4.96 16.30 -1.84
C PHE A 7 -6.36 15.95 -1.31
N THR A 8 -7.15 16.96 -0.96
CA THR A 8 -8.52 16.80 -0.45
C THR A 8 -9.57 17.29 -1.43
N ASP A 9 -9.20 18.19 -2.34
CA ASP A 9 -10.06 18.72 -3.39
C ASP A 9 -9.40 18.48 -4.76
N PRO A 10 -9.83 17.43 -5.50
CA PRO A 10 -9.26 17.09 -6.80
C PRO A 10 -9.40 18.21 -7.85
N ASP A 11 -10.48 18.97 -7.80
CA ASP A 11 -10.76 20.01 -8.79
C ASP A 11 -9.88 21.24 -8.53
N ALA A 12 -9.73 21.62 -7.26
CA ALA A 12 -8.81 22.69 -6.85
C ALA A 12 -7.35 22.34 -7.15
N ASP A 13 -6.92 21.10 -6.86
CA ASP A 13 -5.57 20.64 -7.13
C ASP A 13 -5.29 20.59 -8.64
N ALA A 14 -6.27 20.18 -9.47
CA ALA A 14 -6.14 20.19 -10.93
C ALA A 14 -6.03 21.63 -11.49
N ALA A 15 -6.84 22.57 -10.98
CA ALA A 15 -6.74 23.97 -11.36
C ALA A 15 -5.40 24.59 -10.96
N ALA A 16 -4.89 24.26 -9.76
CA ALA A 16 -3.58 24.67 -9.29
C ALA A 16 -2.47 24.16 -10.22
N ILE A 17 -2.45 22.86 -10.55
CA ILE A 17 -1.47 22.28 -11.48
C ILE A 17 -1.54 22.95 -12.86
N THR A 18 -2.75 23.23 -13.37
CA THR A 18 -2.94 23.88 -14.68
C THR A 18 -2.42 25.32 -14.70
N ALA A 19 -2.50 26.02 -13.57
CA ALA A 19 -2.02 27.39 -13.43
C ALA A 19 -0.50 27.49 -13.19
N MET A 20 0.16 26.40 -12.78
CA MET A 20 1.60 26.39 -12.50
C MET A 20 2.44 26.63 -13.77
N PRO A 21 3.45 27.53 -13.73
CA PRO A 21 4.44 27.62 -14.78
C PRO A 21 5.33 26.37 -14.80
N ARG A 22 5.97 26.12 -15.95
CA ARG A 22 6.85 24.96 -16.17
C ARG A 22 7.87 24.75 -15.05
N ASP A 23 8.52 25.82 -14.60
CA ASP A 23 9.59 25.73 -13.61
C ASP A 23 9.06 25.27 -12.24
N GLU A 24 7.87 25.77 -11.84
CA GLU A 24 7.17 25.35 -10.61
C GLU A 24 6.73 23.88 -10.69
N ILE A 25 6.30 23.41 -11.87
CA ILE A 25 5.99 21.98 -12.09
C ILE A 25 7.24 21.11 -11.92
N THR A 26 8.38 21.54 -12.47
CA THR A 26 9.63 20.78 -12.38
C THR A 26 10.21 20.73 -10.96
N GLU A 27 9.97 21.76 -10.16
CA GLU A 27 10.36 21.79 -8.75
C GLU A 27 9.42 20.93 -7.89
N THR A 28 8.10 21.07 -8.10
CA THR A 28 7.07 20.45 -7.25
C THR A 28 6.86 18.96 -7.57
N GLY A 29 6.89 18.58 -8.85
CA GLY A 29 6.58 17.22 -9.31
C GLY A 29 7.39 16.10 -8.63
N PRO A 30 8.73 16.22 -8.51
CA PRO A 30 9.54 15.23 -7.80
C PRO A 30 9.16 15.03 -6.33
N ASP A 31 8.80 16.10 -5.63
CA ASP A 31 8.37 16.01 -4.22
C ASP A 31 7.02 15.33 -4.08
N LEU A 32 6.07 15.64 -4.97
CA LEU A 32 4.78 14.94 -5.03
C LEU A 32 4.98 13.44 -5.28
N LEU A 33 5.90 13.06 -6.18
CA LEU A 33 6.22 11.67 -6.43
C LEU A 33 6.85 10.99 -5.20
N ARG A 34 7.77 11.66 -4.50
CA ARG A 34 8.38 11.13 -3.27
C ARG A 34 7.31 10.90 -2.21
N GLU A 35 6.42 11.87 -2.01
CA GLU A 35 5.37 11.78 -0.99
C GLU A 35 4.34 10.70 -1.34
N SER A 36 3.91 10.64 -2.61
CA SER A 36 3.05 9.56 -3.12
C SER A 36 3.66 8.17 -2.86
N ARG A 37 4.95 7.98 -3.14
CA ARG A 37 5.66 6.72 -2.86
C ARG A 37 5.73 6.37 -1.38
N LYS A 38 5.87 7.36 -0.49
CA LYS A 38 5.82 7.10 0.97
C LYS A 38 4.43 6.61 1.39
N TYR A 39 3.36 7.23 0.88
CA TYR A 39 1.99 6.78 1.15
C TYR A 39 1.70 5.40 0.54
N GLU A 40 2.19 5.12 -0.66
CA GLU A 40 2.08 3.80 -1.28
C GLU A 40 2.79 2.74 -0.44
N ALA A 41 4.02 2.98 0.01
CA ALA A 41 4.76 2.06 0.88
C ALA A 41 4.00 1.80 2.20
N ARG A 42 3.46 2.84 2.84
CA ARG A 42 2.64 2.69 4.06
C ARG A 42 1.36 1.89 3.79
N THR A 43 0.74 2.09 2.63
CA THR A 43 -0.46 1.33 2.21
C THR A 43 -0.13 -0.15 2.04
N VAL A 44 1.01 -0.46 1.42
CA VAL A 44 1.51 -1.84 1.25
C VAL A 44 1.77 -2.51 2.61
N LEU A 45 2.43 -1.82 3.55
CA LEU A 45 2.67 -2.34 4.90
C LEU A 45 1.36 -2.55 5.68
N ALA A 46 0.40 -1.63 5.56
CA ALA A 46 -0.92 -1.78 6.18
C ALA A 46 -1.71 -2.97 5.61
N ALA A 47 -1.63 -3.18 4.29
CA ALA A 47 -2.24 -4.32 3.62
C ALA A 47 -1.65 -5.66 4.11
N ALA A 48 -0.32 -5.74 4.24
CA ALA A 48 0.34 -6.94 4.77
C ALA A 48 -0.02 -7.19 6.24
N ALA A 49 -0.06 -6.14 7.07
CA ALA A 49 -0.48 -6.26 8.46
C ALA A 49 -1.93 -6.75 8.60
N LEU A 50 -2.84 -6.34 7.70
CA LEU A 50 -4.21 -6.86 7.66
C LEU A 50 -4.22 -8.34 7.25
N ALA A 51 -3.49 -8.70 6.19
CA ALA A 51 -3.40 -10.08 5.73
C ALA A 51 -2.92 -11.03 6.83
N GLU A 52 -1.88 -10.63 7.57
CA GLU A 52 -1.32 -11.42 8.67
C GLU A 52 -2.33 -11.60 9.83
N ARG A 53 -3.11 -10.55 10.16
CA ARG A 53 -4.16 -10.66 11.18
C ARG A 53 -5.23 -11.65 10.77
N VAL A 54 -5.74 -11.54 9.55
CA VAL A 54 -6.76 -12.45 9.00
C VAL A 54 -6.25 -13.89 8.94
N TYR A 55 -5.00 -14.07 8.54
CA TYR A 55 -4.34 -15.37 8.52
C TYR A 55 -4.30 -16.00 9.93
N ARG A 56 -3.82 -15.26 10.93
CA ARG A 56 -3.74 -15.74 12.33
C ARG A 56 -5.11 -16.02 12.93
N GLU A 57 -6.09 -15.14 12.71
CA GLU A 57 -7.47 -15.34 13.14
C GLU A 57 -8.06 -16.62 12.53
N ARG A 58 -7.74 -16.91 11.27
CA ARG A 58 -8.19 -18.13 10.61
C ARG A 58 -7.55 -19.39 11.20
N LEU A 59 -6.29 -19.32 11.64
CA LEU A 59 -5.58 -20.45 12.23
C LEU A 59 -5.91 -20.68 13.72
N ALA A 60 -6.24 -19.62 14.47
CA ALA A 60 -6.47 -19.69 15.92
C ALA A 60 -7.62 -20.62 16.35
N GLY A 61 -8.48 -21.04 15.42
CA GLY A 61 -9.59 -21.98 15.66
C GLY A 61 -9.40 -23.37 15.07
N GLN A 62 -8.17 -23.78 14.71
CA GLN A 62 -7.89 -25.08 14.08
C GLN A 62 -7.03 -25.96 15.01
N SER A 63 -7.32 -27.27 15.04
CA SER A 63 -6.53 -28.22 15.83
C SER A 63 -5.15 -28.48 15.19
N GLU A 64 -4.11 -28.75 15.98
CA GLU A 64 -2.74 -29.04 15.48
C GLU A 64 -2.69 -30.16 14.42
N VAL A 65 -3.67 -31.07 14.44
CA VAL A 65 -3.78 -32.22 13.52
C VAL A 65 -4.35 -31.83 12.15
N GLU A 66 -5.04 -30.69 12.05
CA GLU A 66 -5.67 -30.15 10.81
C GLU A 66 -4.80 -29.12 10.07
N VAL A 67 -3.58 -28.83 10.56
CA VAL A 67 -2.62 -27.92 9.90
C VAL A 67 -1.94 -28.65 8.71
N TRP A 68 -2.75 -29.11 7.77
CA TRP A 68 -2.33 -29.64 6.48
C TRP A 68 -2.49 -28.53 5.42
N GLY A 69 -1.70 -28.60 4.34
CA GLY A 69 -1.53 -27.50 3.36
C GLY A 69 -2.81 -26.83 2.84
N SER A 70 -3.95 -27.53 2.84
CA SER A 70 -5.27 -26.96 2.47
C SER A 70 -5.73 -25.82 3.40
N VAL A 71 -5.52 -25.93 4.71
CA VAL A 71 -5.93 -24.90 5.69
C VAL A 71 -5.08 -23.65 5.53
N ILE A 72 -3.76 -23.82 5.35
CA ILE A 72 -2.81 -22.73 5.10
C ILE A 72 -3.16 -22.02 3.78
N GLU A 73 -3.39 -22.78 2.70
CA GLU A 73 -3.76 -22.22 1.41
C GLU A 73 -5.10 -21.47 1.49
N HIS A 74 -6.06 -21.97 2.28
CA HIS A 74 -7.32 -21.29 2.48
C HIS A 74 -7.17 -20.00 3.29
N ALA A 75 -6.34 -20.00 4.33
CA ALA A 75 -6.04 -18.81 5.12
C ALA A 75 -5.34 -17.73 4.27
N ASP A 76 -4.38 -18.11 3.42
CA ASP A 76 -3.73 -17.20 2.46
C ASP A 76 -4.71 -16.61 1.45
N LYS A 77 -5.61 -17.44 0.90
CA LYS A 77 -6.65 -16.99 -0.02
C LYS A 77 -7.61 -16.01 0.66
N LEU A 78 -7.97 -16.28 1.92
CA LEU A 78 -8.85 -15.42 2.71
C LEU A 78 -8.17 -14.08 3.01
N ALA A 79 -6.92 -14.09 3.47
CA ALA A 79 -6.13 -12.89 3.73
C ALA A 79 -6.01 -11.99 2.49
N ARG A 80 -5.72 -12.57 1.32
CA ARG A 80 -5.68 -11.84 0.04
C ARG A 80 -7.05 -11.28 -0.36
N ALA A 81 -8.12 -12.03 -0.11
CA ALA A 81 -9.48 -11.58 -0.42
C ALA A 81 -9.88 -10.40 0.48
N GLU A 82 -9.50 -10.43 1.75
CA GLU A 82 -9.80 -9.35 2.71
C GLU A 82 -9.06 -8.06 2.34
N VAL A 83 -7.76 -8.15 2.01
CA VAL A 83 -7.01 -6.99 1.50
C VAL A 83 -7.64 -6.43 0.23
N SER A 84 -8.02 -7.30 -0.71
CA SER A 84 -8.70 -6.89 -1.95
C SER A 84 -9.98 -6.12 -1.66
N LEU A 85 -10.78 -6.58 -0.70
CA LEU A 85 -12.04 -5.95 -0.29
C LEU A 85 -11.81 -4.59 0.37
N GLN A 86 -10.99 -4.54 1.42
CA GLN A 86 -10.82 -3.33 2.24
C GLN A 86 -10.10 -2.21 1.49
N PHE A 87 -9.09 -2.56 0.68
CA PHE A 87 -8.31 -1.59 -0.09
C PHE A 87 -8.89 -1.33 -1.49
N LYS A 88 -10.00 -1.99 -1.86
CA LYS A 88 -10.68 -1.82 -3.15
C LYS A 88 -9.74 -2.04 -4.35
N VAL A 89 -8.88 -3.04 -4.24
CA VAL A 89 -7.93 -3.46 -5.29
C VAL A 89 -8.23 -4.87 -5.77
N SER A 90 -7.72 -5.26 -6.93
CA SER A 90 -7.85 -6.64 -7.40
C SER A 90 -7.10 -7.62 -6.47
N ARG A 91 -7.54 -8.88 -6.42
CA ARG A 91 -6.86 -9.95 -5.66
C ARG A 91 -5.40 -10.15 -6.09
N SER A 92 -5.11 -9.96 -7.37
CA SER A 92 -3.73 -10.01 -7.90
C SER A 92 -2.88 -8.87 -7.32
N LYS A 93 -3.41 -7.64 -7.31
CA LYS A 93 -2.73 -6.48 -6.72
C LYS A 93 -2.52 -6.64 -5.21
N ALA A 94 -3.52 -7.15 -4.49
CA ALA A 94 -3.41 -7.48 -3.07
C ALA A 94 -2.28 -8.51 -2.81
N GLY A 95 -2.21 -9.59 -3.61
CA GLY A 95 -1.13 -10.57 -3.51
C GLY A 95 0.24 -9.97 -3.76
N ASN A 96 0.38 -9.10 -4.77
CA ASN A 96 1.63 -8.40 -5.05
C ASN A 96 2.05 -7.46 -3.92
N TRP A 97 1.09 -6.76 -3.29
CA TRP A 97 1.38 -5.91 -2.13
C TRP A 97 1.88 -6.71 -0.94
N ILE A 98 1.26 -7.84 -0.62
CA ILE A 98 1.72 -8.71 0.48
C ILE A 98 3.17 -9.18 0.20
N ALA A 99 3.45 -9.67 -1.01
CA ALA A 99 4.80 -10.09 -1.38
C ALA A 99 5.82 -8.94 -1.39
N LEU A 100 5.40 -7.73 -1.78
CA LEU A 100 6.25 -6.54 -1.74
C LEU A 100 6.57 -6.12 -0.30
N ALA A 101 5.62 -6.24 0.63
CA ALA A 101 5.86 -5.94 2.03
C ALA A 101 6.97 -6.83 2.63
N ASP A 102 6.97 -8.12 2.30
CA ASP A 102 8.05 -9.05 2.72
C ASP A 102 9.43 -8.61 2.22
N LEU A 103 9.48 -7.99 1.03
CA LEU A 103 10.72 -7.45 0.46
C LEU A 103 11.10 -6.13 1.14
N LEU A 104 10.14 -5.28 1.49
CA LEU A 104 10.37 -4.01 2.19
C LEU A 104 10.86 -4.22 3.62
N GLU A 105 10.36 -5.23 4.34
CA GLU A 105 10.86 -5.58 5.67
C GLU A 105 12.33 -6.05 5.61
N LYS A 106 12.69 -6.78 4.55
CA LYS A 106 14.05 -7.32 4.33
C LYS A 106 15.02 -6.27 3.77
N PHE A 107 14.51 -5.29 3.03
CA PHE A 107 15.28 -4.21 2.43
C PHE A 107 14.58 -2.87 2.71
N PRO A 108 14.84 -2.24 3.88
CA PRO A 108 14.30 -0.91 4.12
C PRO A 108 14.80 0.03 3.02
N LEU A 109 13.89 0.46 2.14
CA LEU A 109 14.23 1.31 0.99
C LEU A 109 14.88 2.60 1.50
N ILE A 110 16.15 2.74 1.13
CA ILE A 110 17.02 3.91 1.06
C ILE A 110 16.28 5.21 1.44
N VAL A 111 16.49 5.65 2.68
CA VAL A 111 16.30 7.04 3.10
C VAL A 111 17.24 7.89 2.25
N PRO A 112 16.78 8.86 1.43
CA PRO A 112 17.70 9.80 0.83
C PRO A 112 18.38 10.62 1.94
N PRO A 113 19.70 10.85 1.88
CA PRO A 113 20.39 11.62 2.91
C PRO A 113 19.78 13.04 2.98
N ILE A 114 19.64 13.51 4.22
CA ILE A 114 19.16 14.84 4.63
C ILE A 114 20.14 15.91 4.15
#